data_AF-A0A7K2VQR7-F1
#
_entry.id   AF-A0A7K2VQR7-F1
#
_cell.length_a   1.000
_cell.length_b   1.000
_cell.length_c   1.000
_cell.angle_alpha   90.00
_cell.angle_beta   90.00
_cell.angle_gamma   90.00
#
_symmetry.space_group_name_H-M   'P 1'
#
loop_
_entity.id
_entity.type
_entity.pdbx_description
1 polymer ?
#
loop_
_entity_poly.entity_id
_entity_poly.type
_entity_poly.pdbx_seq_one_letter_code
_entity_poly.pdbx_strand_id
1 'polypeptide(L)'
;MARVVAVHGIGKQRLGEHTLRQQWLPALNDGLAWADHAVRLTESDVTVAFYGDLFRPDGEFLAAGDPPYTAADVAAGFEEDLLLAWWQAAADSDPGVVPPDADTLVVTPGVVQAALRALSGSRFFAGLALRAMVFDLKQVHHYLTDVDVRAKALARVVDQIGEDTQVVVAHSLGSVIAYEALCARPGHGVRALVTIGSPLGIPHLIVHRLQPAPLALGGSLRGVWPGGEHLAWTNLADQGDVVALVKDLRPVFGEQVRCAVVSNGAHAHDASAYLTDKLCGQALADGLS
;
A
#
# COMPACT_ATOMS: atom_id res chain seq x y z
N MET A 1 9.80 -13.71 18.38
CA MET A 1 9.06 -12.74 17.51
C MET A 1 8.22 -13.52 16.52
N ALA A 2 7.26 -12.90 15.82
CA ALA A 2 6.44 -13.62 14.83
C ALA A 2 7.27 -13.95 13.58
N ARG A 3 6.96 -15.08 12.92
CA ARG A 3 7.59 -15.51 11.67
C ARG A 3 7.18 -14.64 10.49
N VAL A 4 5.94 -14.15 10.51
CA VAL A 4 5.33 -13.28 9.49
C VAL A 4 4.93 -11.97 10.14
N VAL A 5 5.42 -10.86 9.58
CA VAL A 5 4.98 -9.50 9.92
C VAL A 5 4.10 -9.00 8.80
N ALA A 6 2.84 -8.69 9.12
CA ALA A 6 1.89 -8.07 8.20
C ALA A 6 1.84 -6.55 8.43
N VAL A 7 1.96 -5.77 7.35
CA VAL A 7 1.91 -4.30 7.37
C VAL A 7 0.72 -3.85 6.52
N HIS A 8 -0.28 -3.25 7.16
CA HIS A 8 -1.54 -2.89 6.51
C HIS A 8 -1.43 -1.61 5.66
N GLY A 9 -2.39 -1.38 4.76
CA GLY A 9 -2.53 -0.13 4.01
C GLY A 9 -3.30 0.97 4.76
N ILE A 10 -3.66 2.04 4.05
CA ILE A 10 -4.51 3.13 4.56
C ILE A 10 -5.94 2.65 4.92
N GLY A 11 -6.67 3.50 5.65
CA GLY A 11 -8.09 3.27 5.93
C GLY A 11 -8.35 2.29 7.09
N LYS A 12 -7.33 1.96 7.89
CA LYS A 12 -7.41 1.03 9.04
C LYS A 12 -7.36 1.73 10.41
N GLN A 13 -7.41 3.05 10.46
CA GLN A 13 -7.32 3.90 11.65
C GLN A 13 -8.41 3.65 12.71
N ARG A 14 -9.50 2.97 12.35
CA ARG A 14 -10.57 2.57 13.27
C ARG A 14 -10.54 1.09 13.67
N LEU A 15 -9.60 0.32 13.12
CA LEU A 15 -9.34 -1.06 13.51
C LEU A 15 -8.20 -1.09 14.54
N GLY A 16 -7.68 -2.29 14.81
CA GLY A 16 -6.46 -2.51 15.57
C GLY A 16 -5.75 -3.77 15.07
N GLU A 17 -4.53 -3.98 15.55
CA GLU A 17 -3.67 -5.11 15.19
C GLU A 17 -4.36 -6.48 15.35
N HIS A 18 -5.10 -6.70 16.44
CA HIS A 18 -5.78 -7.98 16.68
C HIS A 18 -6.91 -8.23 15.69
N THR A 19 -7.70 -7.20 15.37
CA THR A 19 -8.80 -7.30 14.39
C THR A 19 -8.25 -7.56 12.98
N LEU A 20 -7.18 -6.86 12.60
CA LEU A 20 -6.52 -7.08 11.31
C LEU A 20 -5.91 -8.47 11.23
N ARG A 21 -5.26 -8.95 12.30
CA ARG A 21 -4.71 -10.30 12.36
C ARG A 21 -5.79 -11.37 12.18
N GLN A 22 -6.95 -11.20 12.82
CA GLN A 22 -8.09 -12.10 12.64
C GLN A 22 -8.63 -12.12 11.20
N GLN A 23 -8.46 -11.03 10.45
CA GLN A 23 -8.85 -10.95 9.03
C GLN A 23 -7.78 -11.55 8.10
N TRP A 24 -6.50 -11.26 8.35
CA TRP A 24 -5.41 -11.61 7.44
C TRP A 24 -4.91 -13.04 7.64
N LEU A 25 -4.92 -13.57 8.87
CA LEU A 25 -4.43 -14.92 9.15
C LEU A 25 -5.19 -16.01 8.36
N PRO A 26 -6.53 -16.00 8.26
CA PRO A 26 -7.25 -16.94 7.40
C PRO A 26 -6.86 -16.77 5.93
N ALA A 27 -6.82 -15.53 5.41
CA ALA A 27 -6.48 -15.27 4.01
C ALA A 27 -5.06 -15.73 3.64
N LEU A 28 -4.08 -15.51 4.52
CA LEU A 28 -2.71 -16.02 4.38
C LEU A 28 -2.68 -17.55 4.30
N ASN A 29 -3.45 -18.22 5.16
CA ASN A 29 -3.54 -19.68 5.17
C ASN A 29 -4.26 -20.22 3.94
N ASP A 30 -5.29 -19.53 3.44
CA ASP A 30 -5.96 -19.90 2.19
C ASP A 30 -5.00 -19.82 1.01
N GLY A 31 -4.22 -18.74 0.90
CA GLY A 31 -3.18 -18.59 -0.13
C GLY A 31 -2.13 -19.71 -0.05
N LEU A 32 -1.60 -20.00 1.15
CA LEU A 32 -0.65 -21.10 1.36
C LEU A 32 -1.25 -22.46 0.94
N ALA A 33 -2.51 -22.71 1.30
CA ALA A 33 -3.20 -23.94 0.93
C ALA A 33 -3.42 -24.05 -0.58
N TRP A 34 -3.78 -22.96 -1.27
CA TRP A 34 -3.97 -22.96 -2.74
C TRP A 34 -2.64 -23.06 -3.50
N ALA A 35 -1.54 -22.70 -2.86
CA ALA A 35 -0.19 -22.95 -3.32
C ALA A 35 0.31 -24.38 -3.02
N ASP A 36 -0.56 -25.28 -2.53
CA ASP A 36 -0.28 -26.67 -2.22
C ASP A 36 0.81 -26.87 -1.13
N HIS A 37 0.97 -25.87 -0.24
CA HIS A 37 1.92 -25.94 0.87
C HIS A 37 1.26 -26.43 2.17
N ALA A 38 1.91 -27.37 2.85
CA ALA A 38 1.41 -27.97 4.09
C ALA A 38 1.56 -27.06 5.33
N VAL A 39 2.28 -25.94 5.22
CA VAL A 39 2.49 -24.99 6.32
C VAL A 39 1.17 -24.30 6.64
N ARG A 40 0.78 -24.35 7.91
CA ARG A 40 -0.36 -23.60 8.42
C ARG A 40 0.09 -22.66 9.53
N LEU A 41 -0.11 -21.36 9.31
CA LEU A 41 0.22 -20.32 10.26
C LEU A 41 -0.80 -20.32 11.41
N THR A 42 -0.30 -20.15 12.62
CA THR A 42 -1.07 -19.93 13.85
C THR A 42 -1.05 -18.45 14.23
N GLU A 43 -1.82 -18.08 15.25
CA GLU A 43 -1.81 -16.71 15.76
C GLU A 43 -0.43 -16.24 16.23
N SER A 44 0.41 -17.13 16.77
CA SER A 44 1.78 -16.78 17.20
C SER A 44 2.75 -16.60 16.03
N ASP A 45 2.42 -17.16 14.86
CA ASP A 45 3.28 -17.02 13.67
C ASP A 45 3.10 -15.68 12.96
N VAL A 46 1.98 -14.98 13.20
CA VAL A 46 1.62 -13.74 12.50
C VAL A 46 1.43 -12.60 13.49
N THR A 47 2.16 -11.51 13.28
CA THR A 47 1.90 -10.21 13.94
C THR A 47 1.50 -9.19 12.89
N VAL A 48 0.74 -8.18 13.30
CA VAL A 48 0.41 -7.02 12.45
C VAL A 48 1.15 -5.81 13.00
N ALA A 49 2.06 -5.24 12.21
CA ALA A 49 2.66 -3.96 12.53
C ALA A 49 1.64 -2.84 12.28
N PHE A 50 0.90 -2.47 13.32
CA PHE A 50 -0.22 -1.54 13.22
C PHE A 50 0.23 -0.08 13.42
N TYR A 51 -0.09 0.76 12.44
CA TYR A 51 0.21 2.19 12.46
C TYR A 51 -1.03 3.06 12.20
N GLY A 52 -2.21 2.44 12.01
CA GLY A 52 -3.41 3.15 11.59
C GLY A 52 -3.90 4.22 12.58
N ASP A 53 -3.73 4.00 13.89
CA ASP A 53 -4.12 4.97 14.93
C ASP A 53 -3.35 6.29 14.85
N LEU A 54 -2.17 6.34 14.21
CA LEU A 54 -1.44 7.60 13.97
C LEU A 54 -2.26 8.60 13.14
N PHE A 55 -3.25 8.12 12.39
CA PHE A 55 -4.14 8.93 11.56
C PHE A 55 -5.53 9.08 12.17
N ARG A 56 -5.80 8.47 13.33
CA ARG A 56 -7.11 8.55 13.96
C ARG A 56 -7.24 9.91 14.66
N PRO A 57 -8.25 10.74 14.33
CA PRO A 57 -8.52 11.94 15.10
C PRO A 57 -8.80 11.60 16.56
N ASP A 58 -8.35 12.44 17.48
CA ASP A 58 -8.66 12.30 18.90
C ASP A 58 -10.17 12.39 19.14
N GLY A 59 -10.62 11.71 20.21
CA GLY A 59 -12.00 11.85 20.65
C GLY A 59 -12.20 13.21 21.32
N GLU A 60 -13.15 14.00 20.82
CA GLU A 60 -13.51 15.28 21.42
C GLU A 60 -14.88 15.19 22.11
N PHE A 61 -15.01 15.89 23.25
CA PHE A 61 -16.33 16.14 23.84
C PHE A 61 -17.15 17.05 22.92
N LEU A 62 -18.45 16.81 22.83
CA LEU A 62 -19.34 17.46 21.86
C LEU A 62 -19.22 19.00 21.88
N ALA A 63 -18.53 19.54 20.88
CA ALA A 63 -18.62 20.91 20.42
C ALA A 63 -19.17 20.90 18.99
N ALA A 64 -19.76 22.01 18.54
CA ALA A 64 -20.09 22.20 17.13
C ALA A 64 -18.78 22.41 16.35
N GLY A 65 -18.11 21.31 16.01
CA GLY A 65 -16.90 21.29 15.18
C GLY A 65 -17.23 21.12 13.71
N ASP A 66 -16.40 21.73 12.86
CA ASP A 66 -16.52 21.73 11.40
C ASP A 66 -16.61 20.31 10.79
N PRO A 67 -17.24 20.17 9.62
CA PRO A 67 -17.44 18.88 8.98
C PRO A 67 -16.11 18.17 8.64
N PRO A 68 -16.08 16.83 8.62
CA PRO A 68 -14.92 16.05 8.19
C PRO A 68 -14.62 16.29 6.70
N TYR A 69 -13.35 16.09 6.29
CA TYR A 69 -12.79 16.40 4.97
C TYR A 69 -13.78 16.33 3.78
N THR A 70 -13.72 17.37 2.96
CA THR A 70 -14.47 17.62 1.72
C THR A 70 -13.53 17.72 0.52
N ALA A 71 -14.08 17.90 -0.68
CA ALA A 71 -13.27 18.16 -1.87
C ALA A 71 -12.43 19.44 -1.78
N ALA A 72 -12.85 20.43 -0.98
CA ALA A 72 -12.10 21.68 -0.79
C ALA A 72 -10.83 21.48 0.06
N ASP A 73 -10.73 20.37 0.79
CA ASP A 73 -9.60 20.07 1.65
C ASP A 73 -8.45 19.38 0.91
N VAL A 74 -8.63 19.02 -0.37
CA VAL A 74 -7.54 18.51 -1.22
C VAL A 74 -6.58 19.66 -1.52
N ALA A 75 -5.34 19.53 -1.05
CA ALA A 75 -4.32 20.54 -1.24
C ALA A 75 -3.74 20.49 -2.66
N ALA A 76 -3.49 21.66 -3.25
CA ALA A 76 -2.78 21.75 -4.53
C ALA A 76 -1.37 21.15 -4.43
N GLY A 77 -0.87 20.61 -5.54
CA GLY A 77 0.40 19.88 -5.59
C GLY A 77 0.19 18.39 -5.31
N PHE A 78 0.89 17.83 -4.32
CA PHE A 78 0.98 16.38 -4.13
C PHE A 78 -0.37 15.64 -4.10
N GLU A 79 -1.34 16.16 -3.34
CA GLU A 79 -2.63 15.48 -3.18
C GLU A 79 -3.45 15.52 -4.49
N GLU A 80 -3.51 16.69 -5.13
CA GLU A 80 -4.14 16.86 -6.44
C GLU A 80 -3.48 15.97 -7.50
N ASP A 81 -2.14 15.98 -7.58
CA ASP A 81 -1.38 15.18 -8.55
C ASP A 81 -1.64 13.67 -8.38
N LEU A 82 -1.69 13.19 -7.13
CA LEU A 82 -1.99 11.79 -6.83
C LEU A 82 -3.44 11.43 -7.15
N LEU A 83 -4.39 12.33 -6.87
CA LEU A 83 -5.80 12.16 -7.22
C LEU A 83 -6.00 12.08 -8.75
N LEU A 84 -5.32 12.96 -9.51
CA LEU A 84 -5.33 12.94 -10.96
C LEU A 84 -4.71 11.67 -11.53
N ALA A 85 -3.61 11.20 -10.93
CA ALA A 85 -2.97 9.94 -11.34
C ALA A 85 -3.91 8.73 -11.13
N TRP A 86 -4.64 8.68 -10.00
CA TRP A 86 -5.67 7.66 -9.78
C TRP A 86 -6.82 7.77 -10.79
N TRP A 87 -7.26 8.99 -11.11
CA TRP A 87 -8.31 9.21 -12.11
C TRP A 87 -7.89 8.71 -13.49
N GLN A 88 -6.68 9.06 -13.93
CA GLN A 88 -6.16 8.55 -15.21
C GLN A 88 -6.11 7.01 -15.23
N ALA A 89 -5.57 6.37 -14.18
CA ALA A 89 -5.50 4.92 -14.14
C ALA A 89 -6.87 4.24 -14.07
N ALA A 90 -7.85 4.88 -13.42
CA ALA A 90 -9.23 4.40 -13.45
C ALA A 90 -9.82 4.46 -14.87
N ALA A 91 -9.55 5.53 -15.62
CA ALA A 91 -9.97 5.65 -17.02
C ALA A 91 -9.29 4.61 -17.93
N ASP A 92 -8.01 4.34 -17.70
CA ASP A 92 -7.26 3.32 -18.46
C ASP A 92 -7.78 1.89 -18.18
N SER A 93 -8.28 1.65 -16.97
CA SER A 93 -8.74 0.32 -16.51
C SER A 93 -10.23 0.07 -16.73
N ASP A 94 -11.06 1.12 -16.74
CA ASP A 94 -12.51 1.05 -16.88
C ASP A 94 -12.99 2.03 -17.98
N PRO A 95 -13.39 1.52 -19.17
CA PRO A 95 -13.90 2.35 -20.26
C PRO A 95 -15.13 3.18 -19.90
N GLY A 96 -15.81 2.90 -18.78
CA GLY A 96 -16.92 3.70 -18.26
C GLY A 96 -16.48 4.97 -17.54
N VAL A 97 -15.19 5.13 -17.25
CA VAL A 97 -14.63 6.31 -16.59
C VAL A 97 -14.10 7.27 -17.67
N VAL A 98 -14.63 8.49 -17.68
CA VAL A 98 -14.17 9.55 -18.58
C VAL A 98 -12.75 9.97 -18.18
N PRO A 99 -11.77 10.02 -19.10
CA PRO A 99 -10.40 10.40 -18.76
C PRO A 99 -10.28 11.90 -18.49
N PRO A 100 -9.26 12.33 -17.73
CA PRO A 100 -9.08 13.74 -17.32
C PRO A 100 -8.86 14.72 -18.50
N ASP A 101 -8.37 14.23 -19.63
CA ASP A 101 -8.04 15.01 -20.84
C ASP A 101 -9.19 15.11 -21.86
N ALA A 102 -10.27 14.34 -21.68
CA ALA A 102 -11.48 14.44 -22.50
C ALA A 102 -12.28 15.70 -22.12
N ASP A 103 -11.96 16.84 -22.75
CA ASP A 103 -12.71 18.10 -22.72
C ASP A 103 -12.86 18.78 -21.34
N THR A 104 -11.75 19.01 -20.63
CA THR A 104 -11.75 19.77 -19.37
C THR A 104 -11.35 21.24 -19.57
N LEU A 105 -12.30 22.09 -19.96
CA LEU A 105 -12.26 23.56 -19.79
C LEU A 105 -12.38 23.99 -18.30
N VAL A 106 -12.04 23.10 -17.36
CA VAL A 106 -12.43 23.21 -15.95
C VAL A 106 -11.27 23.78 -15.12
N VAL A 107 -11.50 24.93 -14.50
CA VAL A 107 -10.54 25.62 -13.60
C VAL A 107 -10.43 24.89 -12.24
N THR A 108 -9.29 25.04 -11.56
CA THR A 108 -8.74 24.18 -10.49
C THR A 108 -9.60 23.80 -9.26
N PRO A 109 -10.71 24.44 -8.84
CA PRO A 109 -11.62 23.76 -7.89
C PRO A 109 -12.47 22.65 -8.55
N GLY A 110 -12.75 22.81 -9.85
CA GLY A 110 -13.61 21.90 -10.60
C GLY A 110 -12.92 20.60 -10.99
N VAL A 111 -11.59 20.60 -11.18
CA VAL A 111 -10.84 19.40 -11.57
C VAL A 111 -10.81 18.37 -10.43
N VAL A 112 -10.59 18.80 -9.19
CA VAL A 112 -10.64 17.94 -8.00
C VAL A 112 -12.04 17.33 -7.83
N GLN A 113 -13.09 18.13 -7.99
CA GLN A 113 -14.46 17.62 -7.92
C GLN A 113 -14.77 16.65 -9.06
N ALA A 114 -14.29 16.91 -10.28
CA ALA A 114 -14.45 16.01 -11.41
C ALA A 114 -13.74 14.68 -11.16
N ALA A 115 -12.50 14.71 -10.70
CA ALA A 115 -11.72 13.53 -10.35
C ALA A 115 -12.43 12.69 -9.27
N LEU A 116 -12.85 13.32 -8.16
CA LEU A 116 -13.57 12.61 -7.09
C LEU A 116 -14.88 11.99 -7.59
N ARG A 117 -15.63 12.68 -8.45
CA ARG A 117 -16.88 12.14 -9.05
C ARG A 117 -16.60 10.97 -9.98
N ALA A 118 -15.62 11.09 -10.86
CA ALA A 118 -15.23 10.04 -11.80
C ALA A 118 -14.74 8.79 -11.05
N LEU A 119 -13.88 8.98 -10.04
CA LEU A 119 -13.42 7.92 -9.17
C LEU A 119 -14.59 7.28 -8.40
N SER A 120 -15.43 8.05 -7.70
CA SER A 120 -16.62 7.51 -7.01
C SER A 120 -17.57 6.70 -7.91
N GLY A 121 -17.63 7.01 -9.21
CA GLY A 121 -18.43 6.27 -10.20
C GLY A 121 -17.73 5.04 -10.79
N SER A 122 -16.41 4.92 -10.66
CA SER A 122 -15.63 3.77 -11.14
C SER A 122 -15.99 2.49 -10.40
N ARG A 123 -15.82 1.33 -11.05
CA ARG A 123 -15.99 0.01 -10.40
C ARG A 123 -15.05 -0.18 -9.21
N PHE A 124 -13.85 0.38 -9.27
CA PHE A 124 -12.82 0.25 -8.24
C PHE A 124 -13.19 0.96 -6.93
N PHE A 125 -13.65 2.21 -7.01
CA PHE A 125 -14.03 3.01 -5.83
C PHE A 125 -15.54 3.00 -5.55
N ALA A 126 -16.31 2.17 -6.27
CA ALA A 126 -17.75 2.09 -6.11
C ALA A 126 -18.13 1.80 -4.64
N GLY A 127 -18.97 2.66 -4.07
CA GLY A 127 -19.42 2.55 -2.68
C GLY A 127 -18.48 3.18 -1.64
N LEU A 128 -17.29 3.66 -2.04
CA LEU A 128 -16.45 4.46 -1.17
C LEU A 128 -16.99 5.90 -1.11
N ALA A 129 -17.23 6.40 0.11
CA ALA A 129 -17.64 7.78 0.28
C ALA A 129 -16.51 8.73 -0.14
N LEU A 130 -16.82 9.83 -0.82
CA LEU A 130 -15.84 10.85 -1.24
C LEU A 130 -14.90 11.28 -0.10
N ARG A 131 -15.45 11.49 1.10
CA ARG A 131 -14.68 11.79 2.31
C ARG A 131 -13.64 10.74 2.68
N ALA A 132 -13.92 9.46 2.44
CA ALA A 132 -12.99 8.37 2.73
C ALA A 132 -11.82 8.40 1.73
N MET A 133 -12.08 8.70 0.46
CA MET A 133 -11.02 8.92 -0.55
C MET A 133 -10.11 10.10 -0.19
N VAL A 134 -10.70 11.25 0.20
CA VAL A 134 -9.89 12.41 0.61
C VAL A 134 -9.08 12.08 1.87
N PHE A 135 -9.66 11.37 2.83
CA PHE A 135 -8.95 10.93 4.03
C PHE A 135 -7.80 9.94 3.73
N ASP A 136 -8.00 9.03 2.77
CA ASP A 136 -6.99 8.10 2.30
C ASP A 136 -5.83 8.82 1.58
N LEU A 137 -6.15 9.83 0.76
CA LEU A 137 -5.19 10.72 0.14
C LEU A 137 -4.34 11.47 1.18
N LYS A 138 -4.99 12.01 2.23
CA LYS A 138 -4.33 12.68 3.36
C LYS A 138 -3.37 11.76 4.10
N GLN A 139 -3.73 10.48 4.32
CA GLN A 139 -2.84 9.51 4.99
C GLN A 139 -1.54 9.29 4.20
N VAL A 140 -1.64 9.10 2.87
CA VAL A 140 -0.45 8.94 2.01
C VAL A 140 0.40 10.20 2.05
N HIS A 141 -0.22 11.38 1.92
CA HIS A 141 0.48 12.65 1.98
C HIS A 141 1.21 12.82 3.32
N HIS A 142 0.49 12.69 4.44
CA HIS A 142 1.06 12.84 5.79
C HIS A 142 2.21 11.87 6.05
N TYR A 143 2.11 10.59 5.66
CA TYR A 143 3.24 9.66 5.84
C TYR A 143 4.50 10.14 5.10
N LEU A 144 4.35 10.70 3.89
CA LEU A 144 5.49 11.06 3.05
C LEU A 144 6.08 12.44 3.39
N THR A 145 5.33 13.32 4.05
CA THR A 145 5.75 14.72 4.30
C THR A 145 5.85 15.10 5.77
N ASP A 146 5.15 14.42 6.68
CA ASP A 146 5.27 14.63 8.12
C ASP A 146 6.34 13.70 8.71
N VAL A 147 7.44 14.31 9.18
CA VAL A 147 8.61 13.60 9.72
C VAL A 147 8.26 12.79 10.96
N ASP A 148 7.37 13.29 11.82
CA ASP A 148 7.00 12.63 13.08
C ASP A 148 6.07 11.44 12.83
N VAL A 149 5.09 11.59 11.94
CA VAL A 149 4.20 10.49 11.54
C VAL A 149 5.03 9.38 10.88
N ARG A 150 5.92 9.74 9.96
CA ARG A 150 6.79 8.77 9.29
C ARG A 150 7.69 8.03 10.27
N ALA A 151 8.38 8.74 11.15
CA ALA A 151 9.27 8.15 12.14
C ALA A 151 8.52 7.19 13.09
N LYS A 152 7.31 7.56 13.55
CA LYS A 152 6.48 6.70 14.40
C LYS A 152 6.00 5.45 13.66
N ALA A 153 5.54 5.59 12.43
CA ALA A 153 5.08 4.45 11.64
C ALA A 153 6.23 3.48 11.32
N LEU A 154 7.40 4.01 10.94
CA LEU A 154 8.62 3.23 10.72
C LEU A 154 9.04 2.48 11.98
N ALA A 155 9.11 3.16 13.13
CA ALA A 155 9.50 2.53 14.39
C ALA A 155 8.60 1.33 14.72
N ARG A 156 7.28 1.48 14.55
CA ARG A 156 6.32 0.39 14.80
C ARG A 156 6.52 -0.83 13.90
N VAL A 157 6.92 -0.63 12.64
CA VAL A 157 7.24 -1.76 11.74
C VAL A 157 8.59 -2.37 12.10
N VAL A 158 9.61 -1.55 12.33
CA VAL A 158 10.96 -2.00 12.73
C VAL A 158 10.92 -2.81 14.03
N ASP A 159 10.09 -2.42 15.00
CA ASP A 159 9.95 -3.08 16.29
C ASP A 159 9.32 -4.48 16.18
N GLN A 160 8.57 -4.77 15.11
CA GLN A 160 8.01 -6.10 14.86
C GLN A 160 8.97 -7.05 14.12
N ILE A 161 10.06 -6.52 13.56
CA ILE A 161 11.04 -7.30 12.80
C ILE A 161 12.13 -7.80 13.76
N GLY A 162 12.07 -9.08 14.11
CA GLY A 162 13.03 -9.75 14.99
C GLY A 162 13.89 -10.81 14.29
N GLU A 163 14.69 -11.54 15.07
CA GLU A 163 15.54 -12.63 14.56
C GLU A 163 14.73 -13.78 13.95
N ASP A 164 13.55 -14.07 14.51
CA ASP A 164 12.64 -15.12 14.01
C ASP A 164 11.83 -14.69 12.78
N THR A 165 11.87 -13.41 12.41
CA THR A 165 11.03 -12.89 11.32
C THR A 165 11.58 -13.34 9.97
N GLN A 166 10.79 -14.14 9.28
CA GLN A 166 11.14 -14.76 8.00
C GLN A 166 10.49 -14.02 6.83
N VAL A 167 9.26 -13.53 7.00
CA VAL A 167 8.47 -12.93 5.92
C VAL A 167 7.86 -11.60 6.37
N VAL A 168 7.94 -10.60 5.51
CA VAL A 168 7.18 -9.35 5.63
C VAL A 168 6.18 -9.28 4.49
N VAL A 169 4.90 -9.13 4.82
CA VAL A 169 3.80 -8.98 3.86
C VAL A 169 3.21 -7.59 4.03
N ALA A 170 3.15 -6.81 2.96
CA ALA A 170 2.83 -5.41 3.05
C ALA A 170 1.87 -4.95 1.96
N HIS A 171 0.79 -4.28 2.37
CA HIS A 171 -0.28 -3.84 1.47
C HIS A 171 -0.30 -2.33 1.30
N SER A 172 -0.48 -1.85 0.06
CA SER A 172 -0.72 -0.44 -0.25
C SER A 172 0.34 0.47 0.39
N LEU A 173 -0.03 1.55 1.09
CA LEU A 173 0.93 2.40 1.83
C LEU A 173 1.86 1.58 2.74
N GLY A 174 1.36 0.50 3.34
CA GLY A 174 2.16 -0.40 4.16
C GLY A 174 3.36 -1.00 3.44
N SER A 175 3.32 -1.17 2.11
CA SER A 175 4.48 -1.62 1.33
C SER A 175 5.60 -0.59 1.31
N VAL A 176 5.26 0.71 1.29
CA VAL A 176 6.22 1.80 1.41
C VAL A 176 6.86 1.75 2.81
N ILE A 177 6.05 1.67 3.86
CA ILE A 177 6.55 1.64 5.24
C ILE A 177 7.43 0.40 5.49
N ALA A 178 7.01 -0.77 5.02
CA ALA A 178 7.77 -2.01 5.14
C ALA A 178 9.11 -1.95 4.40
N TYR A 179 9.12 -1.43 3.18
CA TYR A 179 10.35 -1.23 2.40
C TYR A 179 11.34 -0.34 3.15
N GLU A 180 10.87 0.82 3.63
CA GLU A 180 11.71 1.79 4.36
C GLU A 180 12.20 1.23 5.70
N ALA A 181 11.34 0.49 6.43
CA ALA A 181 11.70 -0.16 7.68
C ALA A 181 12.78 -1.24 7.50
N LEU A 182 12.71 -2.02 6.42
CA LEU A 182 13.74 -3.02 6.10
C LEU A 182 15.06 -2.35 5.71
N CYS A 183 15.02 -1.30 4.87
CA CYS A 183 16.21 -0.50 4.56
C CYS A 183 16.84 0.14 5.81
N ALA A 184 16.03 0.59 6.78
CA ALA A 184 16.49 1.18 8.03
C ALA A 184 17.08 0.15 9.01
N ARG A 185 16.89 -1.16 8.77
CA ARG A 185 17.37 -2.25 9.62
C ARG A 185 18.33 -3.19 8.85
N PRO A 186 19.50 -2.70 8.41
CA PRO A 186 20.45 -3.54 7.68
C PRO A 186 20.87 -4.77 8.49
N GLY A 187 20.99 -5.92 7.82
CA GLY A 187 21.35 -7.19 8.45
C GLY A 187 20.19 -7.95 9.09
N HIS A 188 18.94 -7.54 8.87
CA HIS A 188 17.77 -8.32 9.31
C HIS A 188 17.74 -9.73 8.68
N GLY A 189 17.10 -10.67 9.37
CA GLY A 189 16.96 -12.07 8.92
C GLY A 189 15.83 -12.35 7.92
N VAL A 190 15.05 -11.34 7.53
CA VAL A 190 13.91 -11.51 6.61
C VAL A 190 14.35 -12.13 5.28
N ARG A 191 13.67 -13.21 4.91
CA ARG A 191 13.93 -14.04 3.72
C ARG A 191 13.00 -13.71 2.56
N ALA A 192 11.79 -13.23 2.84
CA ALA A 192 10.88 -12.75 1.81
C ALA A 192 10.18 -11.43 2.15
N LEU A 193 10.12 -10.54 1.16
CA LEU A 193 9.26 -9.36 1.15
C LEU A 193 8.16 -9.59 0.11
N VAL A 194 6.91 -9.59 0.55
CA VAL A 194 5.74 -9.73 -0.32
C VAL A 194 4.95 -8.42 -0.31
N THR A 195 4.94 -7.71 -1.43
CA THR A 195 4.20 -6.44 -1.56
C THR A 195 2.95 -6.64 -2.40
N ILE A 196 1.80 -6.19 -1.92
CA ILE A 196 0.49 -6.35 -2.59
C ILE A 196 -0.21 -5.01 -2.77
N GLY A 197 -0.71 -4.74 -3.97
CA GLY A 197 -1.34 -3.44 -4.28
C GLY A 197 -0.41 -2.24 -4.03
N SER A 198 0.88 -2.39 -4.34
CA SER A 198 1.95 -1.49 -3.90
C SER A 198 2.05 -0.21 -4.76
N PRO A 199 2.08 0.99 -4.14
CA PRO A 199 2.34 2.25 -4.85
C PRO A 199 3.85 2.58 -4.98
N LEU A 200 4.76 1.68 -4.56
CA LEU A 200 6.21 1.93 -4.52
C LEU A 200 6.81 2.39 -5.85
N GLY A 201 6.24 1.97 -6.98
CA GLY A 201 6.75 2.29 -8.31
C GLY A 201 6.33 3.66 -8.85
N ILE A 202 5.42 4.39 -8.18
CA ILE A 202 4.84 5.63 -8.72
C ILE A 202 5.93 6.72 -8.81
N PRO A 203 6.29 7.15 -10.03
CA PRO A 203 7.31 8.18 -10.23
C PRO A 203 6.80 9.54 -9.73
N HIS A 204 7.73 10.43 -9.38
CA HIS A 204 7.51 11.81 -8.90
C HIS A 204 6.70 11.99 -7.60
N LEU A 205 5.78 11.08 -7.28
CA LEU A 205 4.96 11.10 -6.07
C LEU A 205 5.60 10.26 -4.96
N ILE A 206 5.80 8.96 -5.21
CA ILE A 206 6.27 8.02 -4.18
C ILE A 206 7.78 7.83 -4.26
N VAL A 207 8.32 7.38 -5.40
CA VAL A 207 9.73 6.97 -5.54
C VAL A 207 10.71 8.04 -5.05
N HIS A 208 10.49 9.31 -5.42
CA HIS A 208 11.39 10.42 -5.05
C HIS A 208 11.35 10.78 -3.55
N ARG A 209 10.31 10.37 -2.85
CA ARG A 209 10.11 10.64 -1.43
C ARG A 209 10.53 9.47 -0.55
N LEU A 210 11.00 8.37 -1.13
CA LEU A 210 11.42 7.19 -0.37
C LEU A 210 12.60 7.50 0.55
N GLN A 211 12.67 6.77 1.66
CA GLN A 211 13.76 6.79 2.63
C GLN A 211 14.29 5.37 2.83
N PRO A 212 15.53 5.05 2.40
CA PRO A 212 16.54 5.95 1.84
C PRO A 212 16.15 6.52 0.47
N ALA A 213 16.67 7.71 0.18
CA ALA A 213 16.43 8.36 -1.11
C ALA A 213 16.96 7.48 -2.26
N PRO A 214 16.22 7.35 -3.37
CA PRO A 214 16.68 6.57 -4.51
C PRO A 214 17.95 7.17 -5.13
N LEU A 215 18.83 6.31 -5.61
CA LEU A 215 20.08 6.68 -6.27
C LEU A 215 19.82 7.07 -7.72
N ALA A 216 20.42 8.16 -8.19
CA ALA A 216 20.41 8.52 -9.61
C ALA A 216 21.53 7.78 -10.34
N LEU A 217 21.18 6.75 -11.11
CA LEU A 217 22.11 5.93 -11.89
C LEU A 217 21.75 6.01 -13.38
N GLY A 218 22.62 6.61 -14.18
CA GLY A 218 22.44 6.70 -15.64
C GLY A 218 21.19 7.48 -16.08
N GLY A 219 20.74 8.46 -15.27
CA GLY A 219 19.53 9.25 -15.55
C GLY A 219 18.22 8.60 -15.10
N SER A 220 18.27 7.38 -14.52
CA SER A 220 17.12 6.72 -13.90
C SER A 220 17.26 6.66 -12.38
N LEU A 221 16.15 6.75 -11.68
CA LEU A 221 16.11 6.53 -10.23
C LEU A 221 16.14 5.03 -9.92
N ARG A 222 16.97 4.65 -8.97
CA ARG A 222 17.08 3.28 -8.45
C ARG A 222 16.84 3.26 -6.96
N GLY A 223 15.85 2.49 -6.54
CA GLY A 223 15.62 2.21 -5.12
C GLY A 223 16.79 1.41 -4.53
N VAL A 224 17.00 1.55 -3.22
CA VAL A 224 17.94 0.70 -2.48
C VAL A 224 17.33 -0.68 -2.29
N TRP A 225 18.10 -1.75 -2.46
CA TRP A 225 17.61 -3.11 -2.19
C TRP A 225 17.35 -3.27 -0.68
N PRO A 226 16.18 -3.73 -0.23
CA PRO A 226 15.79 -3.62 1.17
C PRO A 226 16.36 -4.71 2.08
N GLY A 227 17.22 -5.62 1.61
CA GLY A 227 17.77 -6.68 2.46
C GLY A 227 19.06 -7.29 1.93
N GLY A 228 19.39 -8.49 2.44
CA GLY A 228 20.57 -9.24 1.98
C GLY A 228 20.39 -9.88 0.61
N GLU A 229 21.46 -10.49 0.10
CA GLU A 229 21.50 -11.16 -1.22
C GLU A 229 20.48 -12.31 -1.37
N HIS A 230 20.03 -12.88 -0.24
CA HIS A 230 19.07 -13.98 -0.20
C HIS A 230 17.62 -13.54 -0.01
N LEU A 231 17.36 -12.23 0.11
CA LEU A 231 15.99 -11.73 0.20
C LEU A 231 15.26 -11.98 -1.13
N ALA A 232 14.16 -12.73 -1.09
CA ALA A 232 13.24 -12.83 -2.21
C ALA A 232 12.18 -11.72 -2.12
N TRP A 233 12.10 -10.85 -3.14
CA TRP A 233 11.04 -9.84 -3.21
C TRP A 233 10.04 -10.21 -4.32
N THR A 234 8.79 -10.47 -3.92
CA THR A 234 7.65 -10.65 -4.83
C THR A 234 6.67 -9.49 -4.68
N ASN A 235 6.31 -8.85 -5.80
CA ASN A 235 5.26 -7.83 -5.89
C ASN A 235 4.06 -8.39 -6.67
N LEU A 236 2.88 -8.32 -6.09
CA LEU A 236 1.63 -8.67 -6.76
C LEU A 236 0.74 -7.43 -6.93
N ALA A 237 0.24 -7.23 -8.15
CA ALA A 237 -0.69 -6.14 -8.47
C ALA A 237 -1.83 -6.65 -9.34
N ASP A 238 -3.05 -6.23 -9.06
CA ASP A 238 -4.19 -6.43 -9.94
C ASP A 238 -4.18 -5.36 -11.05
N GLN A 239 -4.60 -5.71 -12.27
CA GLN A 239 -4.66 -4.73 -13.36
C GLN A 239 -5.59 -3.56 -13.05
N GLY A 240 -6.76 -3.84 -12.49
CA GLY A 240 -7.74 -2.84 -12.08
C GLY A 240 -7.39 -2.11 -10.78
N ASP A 241 -6.25 -2.42 -10.15
CA ASP A 241 -5.80 -1.70 -8.95
C ASP A 241 -5.27 -0.31 -9.27
N VAL A 242 -6.12 0.70 -9.21
CA VAL A 242 -5.74 2.09 -9.54
C VAL A 242 -4.84 2.73 -8.50
N VAL A 243 -4.64 2.13 -7.32
CA VAL A 243 -3.67 2.62 -6.33
C VAL A 243 -2.28 2.10 -6.67
N ALA A 244 -2.18 0.84 -7.09
CA ALA A 244 -0.95 0.25 -7.62
C ALA A 244 -0.73 0.65 -9.09
N LEU A 245 -0.56 1.95 -9.37
CA LEU A 245 -0.43 2.47 -10.74
C LEU A 245 0.66 1.78 -11.55
N VAL A 246 1.79 1.45 -10.90
CA VAL A 246 2.93 0.78 -11.50
C VAL A 246 2.95 -0.68 -11.06
N LYS A 247 2.56 -1.57 -11.96
CA LYS A 247 2.46 -3.02 -11.70
C LYS A 247 3.83 -3.69 -11.63
N ASP A 248 4.78 -3.18 -12.40
CA ASP A 248 6.14 -3.69 -12.51
C ASP A 248 7.13 -2.78 -11.77
N LEU A 249 7.66 -3.27 -10.66
CA LEU A 249 8.61 -2.54 -9.81
C LEU A 249 10.07 -2.67 -10.28
N ARG A 250 10.38 -3.57 -11.22
CA ARG A 250 11.75 -3.82 -11.70
C ARG A 250 12.45 -2.59 -12.27
N PRO A 251 11.76 -1.67 -12.99
CA PRO A 251 12.39 -0.43 -13.46
C PRO A 251 12.95 0.47 -12.36
N VAL A 252 12.49 0.35 -11.10
CA VAL A 252 13.01 1.13 -9.97
C VAL A 252 13.90 0.29 -9.07
N PHE A 253 13.50 -0.94 -8.75
CA PHE A 253 14.15 -1.77 -7.72
C PHE A 253 15.01 -2.91 -8.27
N GLY A 254 15.12 -3.03 -9.60
CA GLY A 254 15.95 -4.00 -10.29
C GLY A 254 15.24 -5.29 -10.69
N GLU A 255 15.84 -6.02 -11.62
CA GLU A 255 15.28 -7.25 -12.23
C GLU A 255 15.11 -8.41 -11.24
N GLN A 256 15.67 -8.29 -10.04
CA GLN A 256 15.54 -9.30 -8.98
C GLN A 256 14.13 -9.33 -8.36
N VAL A 257 13.34 -8.25 -8.50
CA VAL A 257 11.95 -8.23 -8.04
C VAL A 257 11.09 -9.11 -8.95
N ARG A 258 10.40 -10.08 -8.36
CA ARG A 258 9.42 -10.91 -9.06
C ARG A 258 8.08 -10.16 -9.09
N CYS A 259 7.68 -9.64 -10.25
CA CYS A 259 6.39 -8.97 -10.40
C CYS A 259 5.36 -9.93 -11.03
N ALA A 260 4.18 -10.02 -10.42
CA ALA A 260 3.07 -10.81 -10.92
C ALA A 260 1.79 -9.99 -10.96
N VAL A 261 0.96 -10.30 -11.96
CA VAL A 261 -0.38 -9.73 -12.08
C VAL A 261 -1.40 -10.74 -11.60
N VAL A 262 -2.29 -10.34 -10.70
CA VAL A 262 -3.39 -11.17 -10.19
C VAL A 262 -4.75 -10.64 -10.63
N SER A 263 -5.82 -11.40 -10.36
CA SER A 263 -7.20 -11.03 -10.70
C SER A 263 -8.12 -11.20 -9.49
N ASN A 264 -8.32 -10.11 -8.77
CA ASN A 264 -9.16 -9.94 -7.59
C ASN A 264 -10.56 -9.40 -7.93
N GLY A 265 -10.85 -9.12 -9.21
CA GLY A 265 -12.16 -8.68 -9.68
C GLY A 265 -12.60 -7.35 -9.06
N ALA A 266 -13.80 -7.30 -8.49
CA ALA A 266 -14.34 -6.09 -7.84
C ALA A 266 -13.59 -5.69 -6.56
N HIS A 267 -12.66 -6.52 -6.08
CA HIS A 267 -11.86 -6.31 -4.88
C HIS A 267 -10.39 -6.05 -5.24
N ALA A 268 -10.12 -5.39 -6.36
CA ALA A 268 -8.79 -5.16 -6.94
C ALA A 268 -7.73 -4.62 -5.97
N HIS A 269 -8.12 -3.88 -4.92
CA HIS A 269 -7.21 -3.37 -3.89
C HIS A 269 -7.46 -3.91 -2.47
N ASP A 270 -8.34 -4.89 -2.31
CA ASP A 270 -8.55 -5.53 -1.01
C ASP A 270 -7.39 -6.46 -0.67
N ALA A 271 -6.78 -6.26 0.51
CA ALA A 271 -5.64 -7.06 0.92
C ALA A 271 -5.97 -8.56 1.01
N SER A 272 -7.15 -8.93 1.54
CA SER A 272 -7.51 -10.34 1.69
C SER A 272 -7.65 -11.04 0.34
N ALA A 273 -8.19 -10.36 -0.68
CA ALA A 273 -8.25 -10.89 -2.03
C ALA A 273 -6.86 -11.26 -2.58
N TYR A 274 -5.88 -10.36 -2.44
CA TYR A 274 -4.48 -10.67 -2.78
C TYR A 274 -3.90 -11.83 -1.96
N LEU A 275 -4.14 -11.84 -0.64
CA LEU A 275 -3.55 -12.83 0.27
C LEU A 275 -4.04 -14.25 -0.02
N THR A 276 -5.28 -14.39 -0.48
CA THR A 276 -5.82 -15.69 -0.92
C THR A 276 -5.22 -16.17 -2.23
N ASP A 277 -4.62 -15.31 -3.05
CA ASP A 277 -4.08 -15.71 -4.35
C ASP A 277 -2.95 -16.75 -4.23
N LYS A 278 -2.93 -17.73 -5.13
CA LYS A 278 -1.94 -18.82 -5.16
C LYS A 278 -0.50 -18.29 -5.27
N LEU A 279 -0.26 -17.23 -6.06
CA LEU A 279 1.09 -16.66 -6.20
C LEU A 279 1.53 -15.94 -4.93
N CYS A 280 0.59 -15.32 -4.20
CA CYS A 280 0.87 -14.77 -2.87
C CYS A 280 1.24 -15.91 -1.91
N GLY A 281 0.45 -16.99 -1.88
CA GLY A 281 0.76 -18.21 -1.15
C GLY A 281 2.14 -18.78 -1.43
N GLN A 282 2.54 -18.86 -2.69
CA GLN A 282 3.87 -19.34 -3.08
C GLN A 282 4.97 -18.42 -2.57
N ALA A 283 4.81 -17.10 -2.69
CA ALA A 283 5.79 -16.13 -2.20
C ALA A 283 5.97 -16.20 -0.67
N LEU A 284 4.89 -16.44 0.07
CA LEU A 284 4.93 -16.69 1.51
C LEU A 284 5.69 -17.98 1.82
N ALA A 285 5.38 -19.07 1.11
CA ALA A 285 6.00 -20.36 1.34
C ALA A 285 7.50 -20.36 1.07
N ASP A 286 7.94 -19.71 -0.02
CA ASP A 286 9.36 -19.51 -0.35
C ASP A 286 10.11 -18.90 0.85
N GLY A 287 9.52 -17.87 1.47
CA GLY A 287 10.10 -17.21 2.64
C GLY A 287 10.01 -17.99 3.95
N LEU A 288 9.07 -18.92 4.10
CA LEU A 288 8.85 -19.74 5.30
C LEU A 288 9.61 -21.07 5.29
N SER A 289 10.10 -21.50 4.12
CA SER A 289 10.88 -22.74 3.92
C SER A 289 12.30 -22.73 4.47
#